data_AF-A0A4S4MWF7-F1
#
_entry.id   AF-A0A4S4MWF7-F1
#
_cell.length_a   1.000
_cell.length_b   1.000
_cell.length_c   1.000
_cell.angle_alpha   90.00
_cell.angle_beta   90.00
_cell.angle_gamma   90.00
#
_symmetry.space_group_name_H-M   'P 1'
#
loop_
_entity.id
_entity.type
_entity.pdbx_description
1 polymer ?
#
loop_
_entity_poly.entity_id
_entity_poly.type
_entity_poly.pdbx_seq_one_letter_code
_entity_poly.pdbx_strand_id
1 'polypeptide(L)'
;MPAVHIVSSAPEHVFADSIALGAQYRHADIDPVVVQPVAYRVDRRKSVDVLRSFLKSKGKKIEEEKVWLENICADCVMSDAAFLGCSAANAAGLPSILITNFSFDSVYSYLSTSFIDQDESAATQQNADMLQAVPITQMDEDIPILEDELAPLVNQIIEGYRCANLLLRLPGAIPIPSFSISPSLPSPQWVDPQTKAFRAEVLSHLTSSPLEYHHHPHIPFPLSSYPLPPTPLARKIILTPLVVRSPNPEVYTPGGRKELLDSLGVPAPLQDPASTKILLISFGGQSSVFSPVEKVPSDCLMGLGLSYDGQSRYGLPEGPTHAEALSTALTEVSLNTPPKARSNTTKTDEDVVNLSKACSPIVVQRQQSQFVVAGAPPASLLTSPTQPTFVFADIATPDARRSVWLNGDLANQEEDDMLPQLFPNNSWIAIVCGVSKTWAEADGEQLPHNFFVAPKEIYMPDVTAVADVLLGKLGYGTVSECVDACTPFVYVPRPLFIEEFGLRLLLQQEGVGVELSRASYESGEWASAIEEAWQKGRARKAEKREEGETGKRREEGRVMAETIVQWIEEWKKAQVAE
;
A
#
# COMPACT_ATOMS: atom_id res chain seq x y z
N MET A 1 -6.73 0.58 -34.96
CA MET A 1 -6.58 0.82 -33.51
C MET A 1 -5.22 1.46 -33.28
N PRO A 2 -5.08 2.40 -32.34
CA PRO A 2 -3.78 2.98 -32.01
C PRO A 2 -2.84 1.88 -31.51
N ALA A 3 -1.56 1.96 -31.88
CA ALA A 3 -0.53 1.15 -31.25
C ALA A 3 -0.20 1.77 -29.88
N VAL A 4 -0.18 0.95 -28.82
CA VAL A 4 0.09 1.41 -27.45
C VAL A 4 1.38 0.77 -26.96
N HIS A 5 2.31 1.60 -26.52
CA HIS A 5 3.55 1.18 -25.87
C HIS A 5 3.50 1.57 -24.38
N ILE A 6 3.71 0.60 -23.50
CA ILE A 6 3.78 0.79 -22.05
C ILE A 6 5.25 0.81 -21.65
N VAL A 7 5.65 1.88 -20.99
CA VAL A 7 7.01 2.07 -20.47
C VAL A 7 6.93 2.16 -18.95
N SER A 8 7.59 1.24 -18.24
CA SER A 8 7.56 1.21 -16.77
C SER A 8 8.74 0.43 -16.21
N SER A 9 9.14 0.72 -14.97
CA SER A 9 10.03 -0.13 -14.18
C SER A 9 9.29 -1.24 -13.43
N ALA A 10 7.95 -1.19 -13.41
CA ALA A 10 7.14 -2.26 -12.84
C ALA A 10 7.26 -3.54 -13.69
N PRO A 11 7.21 -4.74 -13.07
CA PRO A 11 7.30 -6.01 -13.78
C PRO A 11 6.23 -6.16 -14.87
N GLU A 12 6.58 -6.81 -15.98
CA GLU A 12 5.71 -7.01 -17.16
C GLU A 12 4.35 -7.62 -16.81
N HIS A 13 4.30 -8.57 -15.87
CA HIS A 13 3.05 -9.25 -15.49
C HIS A 13 1.97 -8.30 -14.93
N VAL A 14 2.35 -7.13 -14.41
CA VAL A 14 1.40 -6.10 -13.97
C VAL A 14 0.53 -5.59 -15.13
N PHE A 15 1.07 -5.67 -16.36
CA PHE A 15 0.42 -5.19 -17.58
C PHE A 15 -0.13 -6.33 -18.45
N ALA A 16 -0.23 -7.56 -17.91
CA ALA A 16 -0.61 -8.75 -18.68
C ALA A 16 -1.93 -8.57 -19.45
N ASP A 17 -2.95 -7.97 -18.84
CA ASP A 17 -4.25 -7.71 -19.48
C ASP A 17 -4.13 -6.75 -20.67
N SER A 18 -3.32 -5.68 -20.51
CA SER A 18 -3.06 -4.71 -21.58
C SER A 18 -2.26 -5.34 -22.72
N ILE A 19 -1.27 -6.18 -22.40
CA ILE A 19 -0.45 -6.90 -23.37
C ILE A 19 -1.30 -7.91 -24.15
N ALA A 20 -2.21 -8.61 -23.47
CA ALA A 20 -3.16 -9.54 -24.10
C ALA A 20 -4.08 -8.83 -25.12
N LEU A 21 -4.33 -7.53 -24.93
CA LEU A 21 -5.07 -6.67 -25.87
C LEU A 21 -4.20 -6.05 -26.99
N GLY A 22 -2.88 -6.33 -27.00
CA GLY A 22 -1.95 -5.91 -28.04
C GLY A 22 -1.04 -4.73 -27.67
N ALA A 23 -1.03 -4.29 -26.42
CA ALA A 23 -0.04 -3.31 -25.95
C ALA A 23 1.37 -3.93 -25.93
N GLN A 24 2.38 -3.12 -26.24
CA GLN A 24 3.79 -3.53 -26.22
C GLN A 24 4.46 -3.00 -24.96
N TYR A 25 5.11 -3.87 -24.19
CA TYR A 25 5.81 -3.48 -22.97
C TYR A 25 7.30 -3.24 -23.21
N ARG A 26 7.84 -2.20 -22.58
CA ARG A 26 9.28 -1.95 -22.46
C ARG A 26 9.63 -1.58 -21.02
N HIS A 27 10.58 -2.31 -20.44
CA HIS A 27 11.13 -1.96 -19.14
C HIS A 27 12.02 -0.71 -19.25
N ALA A 28 11.76 0.32 -18.44
CA ALA A 28 12.65 1.48 -18.29
C ALA A 28 12.43 2.23 -16.96
N ASP A 29 13.53 2.73 -16.38
CA ASP A 29 13.50 3.55 -15.17
C ASP A 29 13.22 5.02 -15.51
N ILE A 30 11.95 5.40 -15.48
CA ILE A 30 11.46 6.71 -15.92
C ILE A 30 11.00 7.64 -14.79
N ASP A 31 11.00 7.17 -13.54
CA ASP A 31 10.53 7.95 -12.39
C ASP A 31 11.34 7.62 -11.11
N PRO A 32 11.71 8.62 -10.28
CA PRO A 32 12.35 8.37 -8.99
C PRO A 32 11.34 7.93 -7.93
N VAL A 33 11.66 6.84 -7.24
CA VAL A 33 10.78 6.25 -6.21
C VAL A 33 10.92 6.99 -4.87
N VAL A 34 9.78 7.23 -4.20
CA VAL A 34 9.73 7.62 -2.79
C VAL A 34 9.96 6.40 -1.91
N VAL A 35 10.99 6.45 -1.07
CA VAL A 35 11.43 5.32 -0.26
C VAL A 35 10.51 5.17 0.96
N GLN A 36 9.91 4.00 1.09
CA GLN A 36 9.01 3.64 2.19
C GLN A 36 9.50 2.33 2.81
N PRO A 37 10.20 2.37 3.96
CA PRO A 37 10.71 1.15 4.59
C PRO A 37 9.59 0.26 5.13
N VAL A 38 8.48 0.87 5.57
CA VAL A 38 7.23 0.21 5.95
C VAL A 38 6.05 0.92 5.29
N ALA A 39 4.88 0.27 5.26
CA ALA A 39 3.74 0.70 4.45
C ALA A 39 3.20 2.09 4.75
N TYR A 40 3.45 2.61 5.95
CA TYR A 40 2.92 3.90 6.40
C TYR A 40 3.97 4.98 6.68
N ARG A 41 5.27 4.67 6.54
CA ARG A 41 6.39 5.59 6.82
C ARG A 41 7.16 5.91 5.56
N VAL A 42 7.49 7.18 5.38
CA VAL A 42 8.35 7.68 4.30
C VAL A 42 9.74 7.97 4.87
N ASP A 43 10.78 7.49 4.21
CA ASP A 43 12.17 7.88 4.51
C ASP A 43 12.53 9.11 3.69
N ARG A 44 12.51 10.29 4.32
CA ARG A 44 12.75 11.55 3.61
C ARG A 44 14.14 11.63 3.01
N ARG A 45 15.18 11.27 3.78
CA ARG A 45 16.58 11.44 3.36
C ARG A 45 16.89 10.51 2.21
N LYS A 46 16.53 9.22 2.32
CA LYS A 46 16.70 8.25 1.23
C LYS A 46 15.90 8.65 -0.02
N SER A 47 14.68 9.16 0.14
CA SER A 47 13.87 9.65 -0.99
C SER A 47 14.55 10.82 -1.71
N VAL A 48 15.12 11.78 -0.98
CA VAL A 48 15.88 12.90 -1.57
C VAL A 48 17.15 12.43 -2.27
N ASP A 49 17.86 11.45 -1.69
CA ASP A 49 19.06 10.90 -2.31
C ASP A 49 18.77 10.12 -3.59
N VAL A 50 17.67 9.34 -3.62
CA VAL A 50 17.17 8.69 -4.84
C VAL A 50 16.81 9.71 -5.90
N LEU A 51 16.05 10.76 -5.54
CA LEU A 51 15.72 11.84 -6.47
C LEU A 51 16.97 12.52 -7.02
N ARG A 52 17.93 12.87 -6.15
CA ARG A 52 19.19 13.51 -6.54
C ARG A 52 19.99 12.63 -7.50
N SER A 53 20.06 11.33 -7.22
CA SER A 53 20.73 10.35 -8.09
C SER A 53 20.05 10.27 -9.46
N PHE A 54 18.72 10.16 -9.47
CA PHE A 54 17.92 10.13 -10.70
C PHE A 54 18.15 11.39 -11.54
N LEU A 55 18.06 12.58 -10.93
CA LEU A 55 18.21 13.87 -11.61
C LEU A 55 19.61 14.07 -12.22
N LYS A 56 20.67 13.51 -11.62
CA LYS A 56 22.02 13.52 -12.24
C LYS A 56 22.06 12.84 -13.60
N SER A 57 21.23 11.81 -13.80
CA SER A 57 21.13 11.05 -15.04
C SER A 57 20.00 11.52 -15.97
N LYS A 58 19.20 12.51 -15.55
CA LYS A 58 17.99 12.99 -16.26
C LYS A 58 18.25 13.29 -17.73
N GLY A 59 19.30 14.04 -18.04
CA GLY A 59 19.61 14.43 -19.43
C GLY A 59 19.89 13.24 -20.34
N LYS A 60 20.65 12.25 -19.85
CA LYS A 60 20.91 11.00 -20.58
C LYS A 60 19.62 10.22 -20.83
N LYS A 61 18.79 10.07 -19.80
CA LYS A 61 17.51 9.37 -19.90
C LYS A 61 16.54 10.05 -20.88
N ILE A 62 16.46 11.39 -20.87
CA ILE A 62 15.64 12.15 -21.84
C ILE A 62 16.10 11.85 -23.27
N GLU A 63 17.41 11.82 -23.54
CA GLU A 63 17.91 11.55 -24.89
C GLU A 63 17.64 10.11 -25.33
N GLU A 64 17.82 9.13 -24.44
CA GLU A 64 17.49 7.72 -24.71
C GLU A 64 16.00 7.55 -25.06
N GLU A 65 15.13 8.18 -24.28
CA GLU A 65 13.68 8.14 -24.49
C GLU A 65 13.25 8.89 -25.75
N LYS A 66 13.85 10.05 -26.04
CA LYS A 66 13.62 10.80 -27.28
C LYS A 66 13.96 9.96 -28.51
N VAL A 67 15.15 9.36 -28.56
CA VAL A 67 15.57 8.50 -29.69
C VAL A 67 14.62 7.32 -29.85
N TRP A 68 14.16 6.73 -28.74
CA TRP A 68 13.19 5.65 -28.79
C TRP A 68 11.83 6.10 -29.34
N LEU A 69 11.30 7.25 -28.90
CA LEU A 69 10.05 7.83 -29.39
C LEU A 69 10.11 8.12 -30.90
N GLU A 70 11.23 8.63 -31.40
CA GLU A 70 11.47 8.84 -32.84
C GLU A 70 11.47 7.51 -33.61
N ASN A 71 12.15 6.49 -33.09
CA ASN A 71 12.26 5.17 -33.73
C ASN A 71 10.91 4.46 -33.86
N ILE A 72 10.01 4.61 -32.87
CA ILE A 72 8.66 4.04 -32.95
C ILE A 72 7.67 4.94 -33.70
N CYS A 73 8.13 6.12 -34.15
CA CYS A 73 7.29 7.14 -34.77
C CYS A 73 6.09 7.51 -33.89
N ALA A 74 6.35 7.76 -32.60
CA ALA A 74 5.30 8.06 -31.63
C ALA A 74 4.53 9.33 -32.00
N ASP A 75 3.21 9.31 -31.78
CA ASP A 75 2.33 10.46 -32.03
C ASP A 75 2.11 11.34 -30.79
N CYS A 76 2.18 10.74 -29.61
CA CYS A 76 1.89 11.38 -28.33
C CYS A 76 2.46 10.53 -27.18
N VAL A 77 2.80 11.19 -26.06
CA VAL A 77 3.17 10.52 -24.81
C VAL A 77 2.10 10.76 -23.75
N MET A 78 1.60 9.70 -23.14
CA MET A 78 0.73 9.77 -21.97
C MET A 78 1.55 9.40 -20.72
N SER A 79 1.45 10.21 -19.66
CA SER A 79 2.20 10.02 -18.42
C SER A 79 1.27 9.90 -17.23
N ASP A 80 1.42 8.82 -16.48
CA ASP A 80 0.86 8.62 -15.14
C ASP A 80 1.85 9.18 -14.11
N ALA A 81 1.83 10.51 -13.95
CA ALA A 81 2.71 11.26 -13.06
C ALA A 81 4.23 11.00 -13.20
N ALA A 82 4.74 10.50 -14.31
CA ALA A 82 6.19 10.44 -14.56
C ALA A 82 6.65 11.67 -15.37
N PHE A 83 7.31 12.65 -14.71
CA PHE A 83 7.69 13.91 -15.36
C PHE A 83 8.69 13.73 -16.52
N LEU A 84 9.48 12.64 -16.50
CA LEU A 84 10.47 12.35 -17.53
C LEU A 84 9.83 12.10 -18.89
N GLY A 85 8.67 11.42 -18.93
CA GLY A 85 7.94 11.14 -20.17
C GLY A 85 7.50 12.43 -20.88
N CYS A 86 6.99 13.40 -20.13
CA CYS A 86 6.64 14.73 -20.66
C CYS A 86 7.87 15.48 -21.19
N SER A 87 9.00 15.35 -20.50
CA SER A 87 10.27 15.96 -20.90
C SER A 87 10.82 15.36 -22.20
N ALA A 88 10.80 14.03 -22.31
CA ALA A 88 11.23 13.29 -23.50
C ALA A 88 10.34 13.60 -24.72
N ALA A 89 9.02 13.67 -24.53
CA ALA A 89 8.08 14.07 -25.56
C ALA A 89 8.40 15.47 -26.09
N ASN A 90 8.63 16.44 -25.20
CA ASN A 90 8.99 17.80 -25.59
C ASN A 90 10.32 17.86 -26.34
N ALA A 91 11.32 17.09 -25.90
CA ALA A 91 12.61 16.96 -26.59
C ALA A 91 12.48 16.34 -28.00
N ALA A 92 11.48 15.47 -28.21
CA ALA A 92 11.12 14.89 -29.50
C ALA A 92 10.16 15.76 -30.34
N GLY A 93 9.68 16.90 -29.80
CA GLY A 93 8.69 17.74 -30.48
C GLY A 93 7.28 17.14 -30.52
N LEU A 94 6.97 16.21 -29.61
CA LEU A 94 5.69 15.51 -29.51
C LEU A 94 4.77 16.11 -28.43
N PRO A 95 3.44 16.09 -28.64
CA PRO A 95 2.51 16.43 -27.57
C PRO A 95 2.55 15.41 -26.44
N SER A 96 2.37 15.88 -25.20
CA SER A 96 2.21 14.99 -24.04
C SER A 96 0.99 15.30 -23.18
N ILE A 97 0.44 14.25 -22.58
CA ILE A 97 -0.77 14.25 -21.74
C ILE A 97 -0.37 13.74 -20.36
N LEU A 98 -0.65 14.52 -19.32
CA LEU A 98 -0.53 14.11 -17.93
C LEU A 98 -1.89 13.59 -17.45
N ILE A 99 -1.95 12.38 -16.90
CA ILE A 99 -3.17 11.76 -16.37
C ILE A 99 -2.91 11.44 -14.91
N THR A 100 -3.49 12.21 -13.99
CA THR A 100 -3.19 12.05 -12.56
C THR A 100 -4.13 12.85 -11.67
N ASN A 101 -4.21 12.47 -10.39
CA ASN A 101 -4.77 13.26 -9.29
C ASN A 101 -3.68 14.05 -8.52
N PHE A 102 -2.40 13.69 -8.64
CA PHE A 102 -1.29 14.39 -7.96
C PHE A 102 -0.03 14.44 -8.82
N SER A 103 0.97 15.22 -8.42
CA SER A 103 2.27 15.24 -9.08
C SER A 103 3.40 15.14 -8.07
N PHE A 104 4.49 14.47 -8.44
CA PHE A 104 5.59 14.18 -7.50
C PHE A 104 6.33 15.43 -7.02
N ASP A 105 6.27 16.56 -7.72
CA ASP A 105 6.80 17.84 -7.22
C ASP A 105 6.12 18.24 -5.90
N SER A 106 4.81 18.02 -5.79
CA SER A 106 4.05 18.22 -4.56
C SER A 106 4.47 17.24 -3.46
N VAL A 107 4.72 15.97 -3.80
CA VAL A 107 5.14 14.92 -2.85
C VAL A 107 6.54 15.20 -2.31
N TYR A 108 7.51 15.44 -3.18
CA TYR A 108 8.88 15.77 -2.77
C TYR A 108 8.95 17.10 -2.03
N SER A 109 8.20 18.12 -2.46
CA SER A 109 8.10 19.37 -1.72
C SER A 109 7.52 19.17 -0.31
N TYR A 110 6.65 18.17 -0.12
CA TYR A 110 6.05 17.93 1.18
C TYR A 110 7.04 17.34 2.19
N LEU A 111 8.20 16.85 1.74
CA LEU A 111 9.27 16.38 2.61
C LEU A 111 9.92 17.50 3.45
N SER A 112 9.58 18.79 3.25
CA SER A 112 9.93 19.87 4.17
C SER A 112 8.88 20.15 5.25
N THR A 113 7.77 19.41 5.27
CA THR A 113 6.71 19.64 6.26
C THR A 113 7.24 19.47 7.67
N SER A 114 6.78 20.34 8.58
CA SER A 114 7.10 20.29 10.01
C SER A 114 6.35 19.18 10.75
N PHE A 115 5.39 18.51 10.10
CA PHE A 115 4.83 17.27 10.63
C PHE A 115 5.95 16.26 10.78
N ILE A 116 6.19 15.81 12.00
CA ILE A 116 7.12 14.73 12.29
C ILE A 116 6.31 13.46 12.40
N ASP A 117 6.78 12.45 11.67
CA ASP A 117 6.23 11.12 11.71
C ASP A 117 6.69 10.39 12.98
N GLN A 118 6.12 10.76 14.13
CA GLN A 118 6.45 10.15 15.42
C GLN A 118 5.65 8.86 15.62
N ASP A 119 6.34 7.83 16.11
CA ASP A 119 5.71 6.66 16.70
C ASP A 119 4.98 7.10 17.99
N GLU A 120 3.65 7.23 17.94
CA GLU A 120 2.83 7.55 19.13
C GLU A 120 3.02 6.49 20.25
N SER A 121 3.56 5.31 19.92
CA SER A 121 3.96 4.27 20.87
C SER A 121 5.11 4.70 21.78
N ALA A 122 6.00 5.61 21.35
CA ALA A 122 7.09 6.14 22.19
C ALA A 122 6.59 7.10 23.28
N ALA A 123 5.49 7.83 23.04
CA ALA A 123 4.89 8.71 24.05
C ALA A 123 4.23 7.91 25.19
N THR A 124 3.81 6.67 24.93
CA THR A 124 3.18 5.79 25.91
C THR A 124 4.21 4.95 26.70
N GLN A 125 5.44 4.82 26.21
CA GLN A 125 6.51 4.04 26.86
C GLN A 125 7.15 4.69 28.09
N GLN A 126 6.82 5.94 28.45
CA GLN A 126 7.31 6.53 29.71
C GLN A 126 6.72 5.88 30.98
N ASN A 127 5.75 4.97 30.85
CA ASN A 127 5.12 4.29 31.99
C ASN A 127 5.27 2.75 32.01
N ALA A 128 6.10 2.16 31.15
CA ALA A 128 6.31 0.71 31.11
C ALA A 128 7.79 0.36 31.27
N ASP A 129 8.34 0.63 32.46
CA ASP A 129 9.56 -0.05 32.89
C ASP A 129 9.24 -1.54 33.11
N MET A 130 10.04 -2.39 32.47
CA MET A 130 9.91 -3.85 32.37
C MET A 130 8.88 -4.38 31.37
N LEU A 131 9.26 -4.43 30.09
CA LEU A 131 9.19 -5.62 29.24
C LEU A 131 10.12 -5.34 28.06
N GLN A 132 11.17 -6.15 27.92
CA GLN A 132 12.18 -5.98 26.86
C GLN A 132 11.55 -6.29 25.49
N ALA A 133 10.94 -5.28 24.87
CA ALA A 133 10.65 -5.29 23.45
C ALA A 133 11.99 -5.22 22.70
N VAL A 134 12.23 -6.20 21.81
CA VAL A 134 13.36 -6.20 20.88
C VAL A 134 13.26 -4.92 20.04
N PRO A 135 14.34 -4.12 19.90
CA PRO A 135 14.25 -2.86 19.19
C PRO A 135 13.93 -3.13 17.73
N ILE A 136 12.80 -2.59 17.26
CA ILE A 136 12.59 -2.31 15.84
C ILE A 136 13.88 -1.65 15.35
N THR A 137 14.50 -2.22 14.31
CA THR A 137 15.70 -1.70 13.65
C THR A 137 15.73 -0.18 13.77
N GLN A 138 16.75 0.39 14.43
CA GLN A 138 16.90 1.84 14.62
C GLN A 138 16.60 2.55 13.29
N MET A 139 15.37 3.01 13.13
CA MET A 139 14.96 3.71 11.93
C MET A 139 15.42 5.13 12.11
N ASP A 140 16.10 5.67 11.09
CA ASP A 140 16.62 7.03 11.10
C ASP A 140 15.52 8.02 11.54
N GLU A 141 15.87 8.99 12.39
CA GLU A 141 14.93 10.00 12.88
C GLU A 141 14.24 10.72 11.72
N ASP A 142 12.92 10.93 11.82
CA ASP A 142 12.20 11.73 10.82
C ASP A 142 12.54 13.22 11.00
N ILE A 143 13.52 13.68 10.23
CA ILE A 143 13.97 15.07 10.23
C ILE A 143 13.48 15.74 8.94
N PRO A 144 12.67 16.82 9.02
CA PRO A 144 12.23 17.58 7.86
C PRO A 144 13.42 18.05 7.02
N ILE A 145 13.30 17.90 5.71
CA ILE A 145 14.33 18.36 4.78
C ILE A 145 14.16 19.86 4.59
N LEU A 146 15.27 20.61 4.59
CA LEU A 146 15.21 22.06 4.37
C LEU A 146 14.64 22.37 2.98
N GLU A 147 13.78 23.37 2.91
CA GLU A 147 13.17 23.80 1.65
C GLU A 147 14.24 24.21 0.62
N ASP A 148 15.30 24.88 1.05
CA ASP A 148 16.43 25.27 0.20
C ASP A 148 17.16 24.08 -0.44
N GLU A 149 17.13 22.90 0.20
CA GLU A 149 17.67 21.65 -0.36
C GLU A 149 16.72 21.05 -1.41
N LEU A 150 15.41 21.09 -1.16
CA LEU A 150 14.38 20.49 -2.01
C LEU A 150 14.04 21.34 -3.23
N ALA A 151 13.88 22.66 -3.05
CA ALA A 151 13.44 23.58 -4.08
C ALA A 151 14.16 23.41 -5.43
N PRO A 152 15.50 23.33 -5.53
CA PRO A 152 16.17 23.14 -6.81
C PRO A 152 15.92 21.76 -7.45
N LEU A 153 15.65 20.71 -6.65
CA LEU A 153 15.31 19.38 -7.16
C LEU A 153 13.85 19.36 -7.64
N VAL A 154 12.95 19.91 -6.84
CA VAL A 154 11.51 20.01 -7.13
C VAL A 154 11.27 20.87 -8.37
N ASN A 155 11.98 21.98 -8.54
CA ASN A 155 11.89 22.82 -9.74
C ASN A 155 12.20 22.05 -11.03
N GLN A 156 13.15 21.11 -11.00
CA GLN A 156 13.45 20.27 -12.16
C GLN A 156 12.33 19.28 -12.50
N ILE A 157 11.56 18.85 -11.50
CA ILE A 157 10.37 18.01 -11.70
C ILE A 157 9.24 18.85 -12.31
N ILE A 158 9.02 20.05 -11.78
CA ILE A 158 8.03 21.01 -12.30
C ILE A 158 8.31 21.31 -13.77
N GLU A 159 9.57 21.59 -14.13
CA GLU A 159 9.98 21.80 -15.52
C GLU A 159 9.54 20.65 -16.43
N GLY A 160 9.73 19.40 -16.00
CA GLY A 160 9.28 18.25 -16.76
C GLY A 160 7.76 18.19 -16.93
N TYR A 161 6.98 18.43 -15.88
CA TYR A 161 5.52 18.45 -16.02
C TYR A 161 5.00 19.66 -16.81
N ARG A 162 5.72 20.78 -16.83
CA ARG A 162 5.36 21.96 -17.65
C ARG A 162 5.47 21.71 -19.15
N CYS A 163 6.13 20.63 -19.56
CA CYS A 163 6.12 20.12 -20.93
C CYS A 163 4.80 19.43 -21.32
N ALA A 164 3.91 19.11 -20.37
CA ALA A 164 2.61 18.50 -20.69
C ALA A 164 1.64 19.52 -21.30
N ASN A 165 0.98 19.15 -22.39
CA ASN A 165 0.03 19.99 -23.12
C ASN A 165 -1.41 19.82 -22.61
N LEU A 166 -1.73 18.66 -22.06
CA LEU A 166 -3.06 18.34 -21.54
C LEU A 166 -2.94 17.70 -20.16
N LEU A 167 -3.77 18.14 -19.21
CA LEU A 167 -3.99 17.45 -17.94
C LEU A 167 -5.38 16.82 -17.96
N LEU A 168 -5.42 15.50 -17.81
CA LEU A 168 -6.61 14.74 -17.45
C LEU A 168 -6.58 14.55 -15.93
N ARG A 169 -7.32 15.42 -15.22
CA ARG A 169 -7.30 15.48 -13.75
C ARG A 169 -8.29 14.46 -13.19
N LEU A 170 -7.74 13.42 -12.58
CA LEU A 170 -8.49 12.36 -11.91
C LEU A 170 -9.15 12.86 -10.61
N PRO A 171 -10.24 12.23 -10.13
CA PRO A 171 -10.84 12.50 -8.82
C PRO A 171 -9.84 12.34 -7.65
N GLY A 172 -10.13 12.94 -6.49
CA GLY A 172 -9.20 12.92 -5.35
C GLY A 172 -7.92 13.72 -5.59
N ALA A 173 -8.03 14.76 -6.42
CA ALA A 173 -6.91 15.59 -6.81
C ALA A 173 -6.41 16.51 -5.69
N ILE A 174 -5.10 16.75 -5.70
CA ILE A 174 -4.43 17.84 -4.99
C ILE A 174 -4.02 18.93 -6.00
N PRO A 175 -3.55 20.12 -5.56
CA PRO A 175 -3.02 21.11 -6.49
C PRO A 175 -1.90 20.52 -7.37
N ILE A 176 -1.92 20.88 -8.66
CA ILE A 176 -0.91 20.49 -9.66
C ILE A 176 -0.13 21.76 -10.08
N PRO A 177 0.96 22.12 -9.38
CA PRO A 177 1.66 23.41 -9.52
C PRO A 177 2.24 23.63 -10.90
N SER A 178 2.53 22.55 -11.63
CA SER A 178 3.00 22.67 -13.00
C SER A 178 1.94 23.23 -13.95
N PHE A 179 0.64 23.09 -13.66
CA PHE A 179 -0.47 23.60 -14.48
C PHE A 179 -1.04 24.91 -13.93
N SER A 180 -1.28 25.00 -12.62
CA SER A 180 -1.90 26.16 -11.96
C SER A 180 -0.86 26.99 -11.21
N ILE A 181 -0.88 28.31 -11.37
CA ILE A 181 0.04 29.23 -10.67
C ILE A 181 -0.24 29.26 -9.16
N SER A 182 -1.50 29.11 -8.76
CA SER A 182 -1.93 29.08 -7.37
C SER A 182 -2.92 27.94 -7.14
N PRO A 183 -2.83 27.19 -6.01
CA PRO A 183 -1.81 27.27 -4.97
C PRO A 183 -0.39 26.92 -5.45
N SER A 184 0.60 27.74 -5.08
CA SER A 184 2.00 27.49 -5.43
C SER A 184 2.67 26.57 -4.42
N LEU A 185 3.79 25.98 -4.80
CA LEU A 185 4.71 25.34 -3.86
C LEU A 185 5.33 26.38 -2.91
N PRO A 186 5.82 25.96 -1.72
CA PRO A 186 5.96 24.58 -1.25
C PRO A 186 4.64 23.98 -0.71
N SER A 187 4.42 22.69 -0.95
CA SER A 187 3.18 22.00 -0.61
C SER A 187 2.84 21.88 0.89
N PRO A 188 3.78 21.96 1.86
CA PRO A 188 3.41 22.06 3.27
C PRO A 188 2.51 23.25 3.60
N GLN A 189 2.57 24.33 2.82
CA GLN A 189 1.72 25.51 3.03
C GLN A 189 0.24 25.24 2.72
N TRP A 190 -0.07 24.17 1.98
CA TRP A 190 -1.45 23.82 1.62
C TRP A 190 -2.23 23.21 2.78
N VAL A 191 -1.52 22.70 3.79
CA VAL A 191 -2.09 21.97 4.92
C VAL A 191 -2.02 22.84 6.16
N ASP A 192 -3.09 22.80 6.96
CA ASP A 192 -3.09 23.38 8.30
C ASP A 192 -2.45 22.38 9.30
N PRO A 193 -1.39 22.78 10.00
CA PRO A 193 -0.66 21.90 10.91
C PRO A 193 -1.47 21.43 12.11
N GLN A 194 -2.50 22.19 12.53
CA GLN A 194 -3.33 21.85 13.69
C GLN A 194 -4.45 20.90 13.30
N THR A 195 -5.14 21.17 12.19
CA THR A 195 -6.31 20.39 11.78
C THR A 195 -5.95 19.18 10.92
N LYS A 196 -4.71 19.11 10.40
CA LYS A 196 -4.28 18.07 9.44
C LYS A 196 -5.25 17.96 8.26
N ALA A 197 -5.69 19.12 7.75
CA ALA A 197 -6.59 19.25 6.61
C ALA A 197 -6.08 20.33 5.65
N PHE A 198 -6.58 20.31 4.41
CA PHE A 198 -6.31 21.40 3.46
C PHE A 198 -6.88 22.73 3.95
N ARG A 199 -6.13 23.80 3.71
CA ARG A 199 -6.59 25.17 3.97
C ARG A 199 -7.76 25.53 3.04
N ALA A 200 -8.58 26.50 3.46
CA ALA A 200 -9.79 26.89 2.75
C ALA A 200 -9.53 27.34 1.30
N GLU A 201 -8.44 28.07 1.06
CA GLU A 201 -8.01 28.51 -0.27
C GLU A 201 -7.67 27.33 -1.21
N VAL A 202 -7.10 26.26 -0.67
CA VAL A 202 -6.79 25.04 -1.42
C VAL A 202 -8.08 24.30 -1.76
N LEU A 203 -9.01 24.18 -0.80
CA LEU A 203 -10.33 23.59 -1.04
C LEU A 203 -11.13 24.38 -2.09
N SER A 204 -11.08 25.72 -2.03
CA SER A 204 -11.72 26.59 -3.02
C SER A 204 -11.10 26.41 -4.41
N HIS A 205 -9.79 26.21 -4.49
CA HIS A 205 -9.13 25.91 -5.76
C HIS A 205 -9.60 24.56 -6.33
N LEU A 206 -9.60 23.50 -5.51
CA LEU A 206 -9.96 22.16 -5.98
C LEU A 206 -11.42 22.03 -6.42
N THR A 207 -12.32 22.81 -5.82
CA THR A 207 -13.75 22.85 -6.13
C THR A 207 -14.14 23.80 -7.27
N SER A 208 -13.30 24.78 -7.61
CA SER A 208 -13.54 25.69 -8.73
C SER A 208 -13.27 25.02 -10.09
N SER A 209 -13.88 25.57 -11.13
CA SER A 209 -13.70 25.09 -12.50
C SER A 209 -12.25 25.31 -12.96
N PRO A 210 -11.58 24.31 -13.57
CA PRO A 210 -10.22 24.51 -14.08
C PRO A 210 -10.08 25.62 -15.11
N LEU A 211 -11.18 26.04 -15.76
CA LEU A 211 -11.19 27.18 -16.69
C LEU A 211 -10.94 28.53 -16.01
N GLU A 212 -11.13 28.61 -14.70
CA GLU A 212 -10.94 29.83 -13.90
C GLU A 212 -9.49 29.95 -13.40
N TYR A 213 -8.65 28.93 -13.63
CA TYR A 213 -7.29 28.92 -13.12
C TYR A 213 -6.38 29.83 -13.94
N HIS A 214 -5.47 30.49 -13.24
CA HIS A 214 -4.33 31.13 -13.90
C HIS A 214 -3.31 30.05 -14.23
N HIS A 215 -3.16 29.72 -15.51
CA HIS A 215 -2.29 28.63 -15.96
C HIS A 215 -0.87 29.10 -16.26
N HIS A 216 0.11 28.22 -16.01
CA HIS A 216 1.47 28.40 -16.52
C HIS A 216 1.50 28.21 -18.05
N PRO A 217 2.29 29.03 -18.78
CA PRO A 217 2.55 28.76 -20.19
C PRO A 217 3.33 27.46 -20.34
N HIS A 218 3.07 26.75 -21.43
CA HIS A 218 3.82 25.57 -21.84
C HIS A 218 5.29 25.92 -22.16
N ILE A 219 6.22 25.00 -21.88
CA ILE A 219 7.63 25.14 -22.27
C ILE A 219 7.78 24.84 -23.77
N PRO A 220 8.17 25.80 -24.63
CA PRO A 220 8.25 25.58 -26.07
C PRO A 220 9.18 24.41 -26.46
N PHE A 221 8.90 23.77 -27.60
CA PHE A 221 9.76 22.71 -28.12
C PHE A 221 11.17 23.24 -28.45
N PRO A 222 12.24 22.43 -28.31
CA PRO A 222 13.61 22.85 -28.59
C PRO A 222 13.83 23.29 -30.05
N LEU A 223 14.67 24.32 -30.24
CA LEU A 223 14.98 24.99 -31.52
C LEU A 223 15.75 24.16 -32.56
N SER A 224 16.12 22.90 -32.25
CA SER A 224 16.88 22.04 -33.18
C SER A 224 16.06 21.57 -34.40
N SER A 225 14.76 21.87 -34.43
CA SER A 225 13.81 21.44 -35.46
C SER A 225 13.19 22.67 -36.14
N TYR A 226 13.92 23.33 -37.05
CA TYR A 226 13.43 24.49 -37.80
C TYR A 226 12.76 24.07 -39.14
N PRO A 227 11.68 24.74 -39.57
CA PRO A 227 10.97 25.82 -38.88
C PRO A 227 9.97 25.29 -37.84
N LEU A 228 9.99 25.86 -36.63
CA LEU A 228 9.07 25.52 -35.54
C LEU A 228 7.67 26.10 -35.82
N PRO A 229 6.60 25.28 -35.94
CA PRO A 229 5.28 25.78 -35.62
C PRO A 229 5.21 26.05 -34.10
N PRO A 230 4.56 27.14 -33.63
CA PRO A 230 4.19 27.27 -32.22
C PRO A 230 3.43 26.03 -31.75
N THR A 231 3.31 25.83 -30.42
CA THR A 231 2.43 24.75 -29.95
C THR A 231 1.04 24.99 -30.51
N PRO A 232 0.51 24.05 -31.32
CA PRO A 232 -0.70 24.27 -32.11
C PRO A 232 -1.93 24.49 -31.22
N LEU A 233 -1.93 23.88 -30.04
CA LEU A 233 -3.02 23.98 -29.07
C LEU A 233 -2.53 24.58 -27.75
N ALA A 234 -3.38 25.42 -27.17
CA ALA A 234 -3.18 25.93 -25.82
C ALA A 234 -3.30 24.79 -24.79
N ARG A 235 -2.54 24.94 -23.70
CA ARG A 235 -2.55 23.97 -22.61
C ARG A 235 -3.93 23.91 -21.95
N LYS A 236 -4.46 22.70 -21.72
CA LYS A 236 -5.82 22.48 -21.22
C LYS A 236 -5.85 21.55 -20.02
N ILE A 237 -6.84 21.75 -19.15
CA ILE A 237 -7.20 20.83 -18.07
C ILE A 237 -8.60 20.28 -18.34
N ILE A 238 -8.77 18.96 -18.28
CA ILE A 238 -10.05 18.27 -18.39
C ILE A 238 -10.25 17.47 -17.11
N LEU A 239 -11.40 17.67 -16.46
CA LEU A 239 -11.83 16.82 -15.36
C LEU A 239 -12.29 15.49 -15.93
N THR A 240 -11.79 14.40 -15.36
CA THR A 240 -12.14 13.06 -15.83
C THR A 240 -12.99 12.31 -14.81
N PRO A 241 -13.79 11.34 -15.26
CA PRO A 241 -14.48 10.43 -14.36
C PRO A 241 -13.48 9.60 -13.55
N LEU A 242 -14.01 8.84 -12.57
CA LEU A 242 -13.22 7.88 -11.82
C LEU A 242 -12.74 6.77 -12.77
N VAL A 243 -11.42 6.59 -12.88
CA VAL A 243 -10.83 5.53 -13.69
C VAL A 243 -10.55 4.35 -12.77
N VAL A 244 -11.27 3.26 -13.00
CA VAL A 244 -11.26 2.08 -12.14
C VAL A 244 -11.43 0.83 -12.99
N ARG A 245 -10.83 -0.27 -12.53
CA ARG A 245 -10.99 -1.58 -13.15
C ARG A 245 -12.36 -2.14 -12.78
N SER A 246 -13.13 -2.57 -13.77
CA SER A 246 -14.43 -3.21 -13.51
C SER A 246 -14.21 -4.60 -12.89
N PRO A 247 -14.97 -4.97 -11.84
CA PRO A 247 -15.09 -6.35 -11.41
C PRO A 247 -15.77 -7.21 -12.48
N ASN A 248 -15.60 -8.53 -12.39
CA ASN A 248 -16.41 -9.49 -13.13
C ASN A 248 -17.88 -9.38 -12.66
N PRO A 249 -18.86 -9.13 -13.56
CA PRO A 249 -20.26 -9.00 -13.17
C PRO A 249 -20.82 -10.17 -12.34
N GLU A 250 -20.29 -11.38 -12.55
CA GLU A 250 -20.74 -12.58 -11.85
C GLU A 250 -20.52 -12.52 -10.34
N VAL A 251 -19.57 -11.73 -9.83
CA VAL A 251 -19.28 -11.63 -8.39
C VAL A 251 -20.42 -10.97 -7.59
N TYR A 252 -21.31 -10.26 -8.27
CA TYR A 252 -22.53 -9.72 -7.68
C TYR A 252 -23.66 -10.76 -7.59
N THR A 253 -23.53 -11.89 -8.28
CA THR A 253 -24.49 -12.99 -8.18
C THR A 253 -24.14 -13.92 -7.01
N PRO A 254 -25.12 -14.62 -6.41
CA PRO A 254 -24.83 -15.62 -5.39
C PRO A 254 -23.87 -16.73 -5.86
N GLY A 255 -23.96 -17.12 -7.14
CA GLY A 255 -23.11 -18.16 -7.75
C GLY A 255 -21.66 -17.72 -7.91
N GLY A 256 -21.43 -16.58 -8.56
CA GLY A 256 -20.08 -16.06 -8.78
C GLY A 256 -19.40 -15.60 -7.49
N ARG A 257 -20.15 -15.03 -6.53
CA ARG A 257 -19.61 -14.77 -5.18
C ARG A 257 -19.16 -16.05 -4.50
N LYS A 258 -19.96 -17.13 -4.59
CA LYS A 258 -19.60 -18.42 -4.04
C LYS A 258 -18.33 -18.98 -4.69
N GLU A 259 -18.24 -18.95 -6.01
CA GLU A 259 -17.07 -19.43 -6.75
C GLU A 259 -15.79 -18.68 -6.35
N LEU A 260 -15.88 -17.35 -6.23
CA LEU A 260 -14.77 -16.53 -5.75
C LEU A 260 -14.32 -16.95 -4.33
N LEU A 261 -15.26 -17.09 -3.39
CA LEU A 261 -14.94 -17.48 -2.01
C LEU A 261 -14.41 -18.91 -1.90
N ASP A 262 -14.94 -19.85 -2.71
CA ASP A 262 -14.43 -21.21 -2.82
C ASP A 262 -12.96 -21.19 -3.31
N SER A 263 -12.63 -20.33 -4.29
CA SER A 263 -11.26 -20.18 -4.81
C SER A 263 -10.26 -19.62 -3.78
N LEU A 264 -10.77 -18.85 -2.81
CA LEU A 264 -10.02 -18.29 -1.68
C LEU A 264 -9.91 -19.27 -0.49
N GLY A 265 -10.56 -20.44 -0.58
CA GLY A 265 -10.54 -21.46 0.47
C GLY A 265 -11.47 -21.16 1.65
N VAL A 266 -12.43 -20.24 1.50
CA VAL A 266 -13.41 -19.92 2.56
C VAL A 266 -14.42 -21.08 2.68
N PRO A 267 -14.61 -21.71 3.85
CA PRO A 267 -15.57 -22.80 4.03
C PRO A 267 -17.02 -22.36 3.82
N ALA A 268 -17.86 -23.23 3.25
CA ALA A 268 -19.27 -22.95 2.98
C ALA A 268 -20.08 -22.34 4.16
N PRO A 269 -19.89 -22.74 5.43
CA PRO A 269 -20.59 -22.11 6.57
C PRO A 269 -20.24 -20.63 6.79
N LEU A 270 -19.08 -20.17 6.31
CA LEU A 270 -18.62 -18.78 6.41
C LEU A 270 -18.90 -17.97 5.13
N GLN A 271 -19.66 -18.53 4.19
CA GLN A 271 -19.98 -17.86 2.92
C GLN A 271 -21.33 -17.16 2.94
N ASP A 272 -22.20 -17.36 3.94
CA ASP A 272 -23.52 -16.70 3.95
C ASP A 272 -23.39 -15.19 4.24
N PRO A 273 -23.74 -14.30 3.29
CA PRO A 273 -23.63 -12.85 3.49
C PRO A 273 -24.57 -12.30 4.57
N ALA A 274 -25.60 -13.05 4.99
CA ALA A 274 -26.47 -12.63 6.09
C ALA A 274 -25.82 -12.82 7.46
N SER A 275 -24.98 -13.84 7.61
CA SER A 275 -24.33 -14.20 8.88
C SER A 275 -22.84 -13.86 8.93
N THR A 276 -22.18 -13.67 7.79
CA THR A 276 -20.73 -13.49 7.71
C THR A 276 -20.36 -12.24 6.91
N LYS A 277 -19.49 -11.43 7.51
CA LYS A 277 -18.91 -10.20 6.93
C LYS A 277 -17.46 -10.44 6.55
N ILE A 278 -17.01 -9.73 5.52
CA ILE A 278 -15.67 -9.86 4.96
C ILE A 278 -14.89 -8.57 5.19
N LEU A 279 -13.79 -8.67 5.94
CA LEU A 279 -12.73 -7.67 6.01
C LEU A 279 -11.66 -8.00 4.96
N LEU A 280 -11.43 -7.11 4.01
CA LEU A 280 -10.34 -7.22 3.05
C LEU A 280 -9.12 -6.45 3.56
N ILE A 281 -7.96 -7.09 3.69
CA ILE A 281 -6.73 -6.45 4.16
C ILE A 281 -5.74 -6.33 2.99
N SER A 282 -5.34 -5.11 2.64
CA SER A 282 -4.41 -4.86 1.53
C SER A 282 -3.52 -3.63 1.76
N PHE A 283 -2.19 -3.85 1.72
CA PHE A 283 -1.18 -2.78 1.85
C PHE A 283 -0.33 -2.58 0.57
N GLY A 284 -0.82 -3.05 -0.59
CA GLY A 284 -0.24 -2.71 -1.90
C GLY A 284 1.14 -3.31 -2.17
N GLY A 285 1.28 -4.63 -2.06
CA GLY A 285 2.45 -5.39 -2.58
C GLY A 285 3.77 -5.24 -1.81
N GLN A 286 3.83 -4.41 -0.77
CA GLN A 286 5.01 -4.33 0.10
C GLN A 286 5.04 -5.53 1.05
N SER A 287 5.93 -6.46 0.76
CA SER A 287 6.12 -7.70 1.53
C SER A 287 6.67 -7.48 2.94
N SER A 288 7.04 -6.25 3.32
CA SER A 288 7.71 -5.91 4.58
C SER A 288 6.77 -5.65 5.77
N VAL A 289 5.44 -5.64 5.58
CA VAL A 289 4.46 -5.48 6.68
C VAL A 289 4.37 -6.74 7.56
N PHE A 290 5.07 -7.82 7.21
CA PHE A 290 5.07 -9.07 7.97
C PHE A 290 6.46 -9.74 7.92
N SER A 291 7.40 -9.32 8.78
CA SER A 291 8.71 -9.97 8.91
C SER A 291 8.73 -10.92 10.13
N PRO A 292 9.25 -12.16 10.00
CA PRO A 292 9.48 -13.06 11.12
C PRO A 292 10.65 -12.59 11.99
N VAL A 293 10.56 -12.80 13.30
CA VAL A 293 11.70 -12.63 14.22
C VAL A 293 12.59 -13.87 14.11
N GLU A 294 13.84 -13.71 13.67
CA GLU A 294 14.83 -14.79 13.71
C GLU A 294 15.10 -15.23 15.16
N LYS A 295 14.94 -16.52 15.45
CA LYS A 295 15.31 -17.10 16.75
C LYS A 295 16.84 -17.13 16.87
N VAL A 296 17.37 -16.40 17.85
CA VAL A 296 18.77 -16.55 18.27
C VAL A 296 18.97 -17.98 18.81
N PRO A 297 20.02 -18.72 18.40
CA PRO A 297 20.27 -20.06 18.91
C PRO A 297 20.57 -19.98 20.41
N SER A 298 19.86 -20.81 21.18
CA SER A 298 20.23 -21.08 22.56
C SER A 298 21.49 -21.93 22.58
N ASP A 299 22.65 -21.31 22.78
CA ASP A 299 23.82 -22.02 23.26
C ASP A 299 24.67 -21.14 24.18
N CYS A 300 25.10 -21.76 25.29
CA CYS A 300 26.15 -21.37 26.21
C CYS A 300 25.85 -20.32 27.31
N LEU A 301 25.15 -20.79 28.36
CA LEU A 301 25.50 -20.44 29.73
C LEU A 301 26.65 -21.35 30.21
N MET A 302 27.89 -20.88 30.16
CA MET A 302 28.96 -21.31 31.07
C MET A 302 30.14 -20.33 31.07
N GLY A 303 30.49 -19.83 32.26
CA GLY A 303 31.88 -19.61 32.65
C GLY A 303 32.45 -18.20 32.54
N LEU A 304 32.32 -17.43 33.62
CA LEU A 304 33.26 -16.37 33.97
C LEU A 304 34.67 -16.98 34.17
N GLY A 305 35.67 -16.46 33.47
CA GLY A 305 37.08 -16.86 33.65
C GLY A 305 38.03 -15.84 33.05
N LEU A 306 38.77 -15.15 33.91
CA LEU A 306 39.76 -14.12 33.59
C LEU A 306 41.02 -14.68 32.91
N SER A 307 41.65 -13.81 32.11
CA SER A 307 43.11 -13.58 31.97
C SER A 307 43.91 -14.07 30.74
N TYR A 308 44.74 -13.13 30.26
CA TYR A 308 46.08 -13.21 29.63
C TYR A 308 46.29 -13.37 28.11
N ASP A 309 46.69 -12.25 27.51
CA ASP A 309 47.79 -11.95 26.57
C ASP A 309 48.26 -12.97 25.49
N GLY A 310 48.48 -12.48 24.26
CA GLY A 310 49.22 -13.21 23.22
C GLY A 310 48.95 -12.78 21.77
N GLN A 311 49.89 -12.04 21.19
CA GLN A 311 50.01 -11.77 19.74
C GLN A 311 50.09 -13.06 18.90
N SER A 312 49.40 -13.13 17.75
CA SER A 312 50.01 -13.56 16.49
C SER A 312 49.12 -13.29 15.27
N ARG A 313 49.77 -12.89 14.18
CA ARG A 313 49.26 -12.66 12.83
C ARG A 313 49.00 -14.00 12.13
N TYR A 314 47.88 -14.13 11.42
CA TYR A 314 47.78 -14.81 10.11
C TYR A 314 46.52 -14.28 9.38
N GLY A 315 46.69 -13.87 8.12
CA GLY A 315 45.61 -13.37 7.28
C GLY A 315 44.91 -14.48 6.48
N LEU A 316 43.63 -14.26 6.18
CA LEU A 316 42.80 -14.97 5.20
C LEU A 316 41.72 -13.99 4.68
N PRO A 317 41.16 -14.23 3.47
CA PRO A 317 40.76 -13.18 2.52
C PRO A 317 39.37 -12.57 2.77
N GLU A 318 39.21 -11.34 2.29
CA GLU A 318 37.93 -10.63 2.17
C GLU A 318 36.95 -11.43 1.29
N GLY A 319 35.80 -11.80 1.86
CA GLY A 319 34.65 -12.33 1.12
C GLY A 319 33.85 -11.21 0.44
N PRO A 320 33.04 -11.52 -0.58
CA PRO A 320 32.41 -10.51 -1.42
C PRO A 320 31.37 -9.69 -0.64
N THR A 321 31.28 -8.41 -1.01
CA THR A 321 30.30 -7.48 -0.45
C THR A 321 28.87 -7.87 -0.85
N HIS A 322 27.90 -7.54 0.01
CA HIS A 322 26.47 -7.84 -0.10
C HIS A 322 25.80 -7.41 -1.43
N ALA A 323 26.49 -6.60 -2.25
CA ALA A 323 26.03 -6.16 -3.57
C ALA A 323 26.22 -7.21 -4.68
N GLU A 324 27.16 -8.16 -4.54
CA GLU A 324 27.43 -9.18 -5.57
C GLU A 324 26.60 -10.48 -5.39
N ALA A 325 26.16 -10.76 -4.16
CA ALA A 325 25.27 -11.89 -3.86
C ALA A 325 23.85 -11.69 -4.45
N LEU A 326 23.38 -10.44 -4.53
CA LEU A 326 22.07 -10.09 -5.07
C LEU A 326 22.00 -10.22 -6.60
N SER A 327 23.11 -9.99 -7.30
CA SER A 327 23.19 -10.13 -8.76
C SER A 327 23.21 -11.61 -9.19
N THR A 328 23.85 -12.47 -8.39
CA THR A 328 23.96 -13.90 -8.69
C THR A 328 22.63 -14.63 -8.45
N ALA A 329 21.87 -14.24 -7.42
CA ALA A 329 20.53 -14.79 -7.15
C ALA A 329 19.48 -14.43 -8.23
N LEU A 330 19.73 -13.38 -9.02
CA LEU A 330 18.84 -12.94 -10.12
C LEU A 330 19.17 -13.58 -11.47
N THR A 331 20.25 -14.37 -11.58
CA THR A 331 20.69 -14.96 -12.85
C THR A 331 20.36 -16.46 -12.99
N GLU A 332 19.99 -17.15 -11.89
CA GLU A 332 19.73 -18.60 -11.88
C GLU A 332 18.24 -19.01 -11.93
N VAL A 333 17.35 -18.14 -12.44
CA VAL A 333 16.00 -18.54 -12.86
C VAL A 333 15.88 -18.39 -14.38
N SER A 334 16.66 -19.20 -15.08
CA SER A 334 16.48 -19.49 -16.49
C SER A 334 16.99 -20.89 -16.75
N LEU A 335 16.36 -21.58 -17.72
CA LEU A 335 16.44 -23.01 -18.08
C LEU A 335 15.38 -23.86 -17.34
N ASN A 336 14.51 -24.68 -17.96
CA ASN A 336 14.37 -25.12 -19.34
C ASN A 336 12.96 -25.74 -19.57
N THR A 337 12.50 -25.65 -20.82
CA THR A 337 11.80 -26.62 -21.71
C THR A 337 11.22 -27.94 -21.14
N PRO A 338 10.12 -28.50 -21.73
CA PRO A 338 9.16 -29.39 -21.07
C PRO A 338 9.57 -30.87 -21.09
N PRO A 339 9.00 -31.72 -20.19
CA PRO A 339 9.46 -33.09 -20.03
C PRO A 339 8.83 -34.05 -21.05
N LYS A 340 9.68 -34.90 -21.63
CA LYS A 340 9.30 -36.12 -22.34
C LYS A 340 9.11 -37.28 -21.36
N ALA A 341 8.10 -38.08 -21.63
CA ALA A 341 7.75 -39.32 -20.96
C ALA A 341 8.87 -40.38 -21.01
N ARG A 342 9.06 -41.11 -19.90
CA ARG A 342 9.24 -42.57 -19.93
C ARG A 342 9.07 -43.24 -18.57
N SER A 343 8.59 -44.48 -18.67
CA SER A 343 8.21 -45.48 -17.69
C SER A 343 9.32 -45.96 -16.75
N ASN A 344 8.92 -46.52 -15.60
CA ASN A 344 9.27 -47.87 -15.10
C ASN A 344 8.55 -48.11 -13.75
N THR A 345 7.60 -49.04 -13.65
CA THR A 345 7.75 -50.43 -13.15
C THR A 345 8.34 -50.62 -11.74
N THR A 346 7.42 -50.97 -10.83
CA THR A 346 7.49 -52.02 -9.78
C THR A 346 8.68 -52.07 -8.82
N LYS A 347 8.41 -51.93 -7.52
CA LYS A 347 8.44 -53.06 -6.56
C LYS A 347 7.83 -52.72 -5.19
N THR A 348 7.09 -53.68 -4.70
CA THR A 348 6.47 -53.87 -3.39
C THR A 348 7.51 -54.20 -2.32
N ASP A 349 7.25 -53.82 -1.06
CA ASP A 349 7.35 -54.74 0.07
C ASP A 349 6.53 -54.20 1.26
N GLU A 350 5.64 -55.06 1.75
CA GLU A 350 4.91 -54.96 3.01
C GLU A 350 5.80 -55.49 4.15
N ASP A 351 5.70 -54.91 5.34
CA ASP A 351 5.91 -55.67 6.57
C ASP A 351 5.04 -55.11 7.71
N VAL A 352 4.23 -56.00 8.26
CA VAL A 352 3.31 -55.80 9.39
C VAL A 352 3.70 -56.80 10.47
N VAL A 353 4.06 -56.36 11.69
CA VAL A 353 3.78 -57.11 12.94
C VAL A 353 3.58 -56.16 14.14
N ASN A 354 2.47 -56.41 14.84
CA ASN A 354 1.94 -55.84 16.09
C ASN A 354 2.77 -56.13 17.37
N LEU A 355 2.64 -55.27 18.40
CA LEU A 355 2.01 -55.65 19.71
C LEU A 355 1.99 -54.50 20.76
N SER A 356 0.76 -54.08 21.07
CA SER A 356 0.17 -53.73 22.38
C SER A 356 0.98 -53.00 23.47
N LYS A 357 0.51 -51.81 23.85
CA LYS A 357 0.36 -51.35 25.24
C LYS A 357 -0.78 -50.31 25.31
N ALA A 358 -1.72 -50.52 26.24
CA ALA A 358 -2.83 -49.63 26.56
C ALA A 358 -2.56 -48.86 27.88
N CYS A 359 -3.38 -47.83 28.15
CA CYS A 359 -3.39 -46.79 29.22
C CYS A 359 -2.72 -45.47 28.79
N SER A 360 -3.32 -44.27 28.83
CA SER A 360 -4.42 -43.67 29.63
C SER A 360 -5.02 -42.46 28.84
N PRO A 361 -6.14 -41.80 29.25
CA PRO A 361 -6.74 -40.74 28.43
C PRO A 361 -5.81 -39.53 28.34
N ILE A 362 -5.45 -39.16 27.11
CA ILE A 362 -4.71 -37.93 26.82
C ILE A 362 -5.69 -36.76 27.01
N VAL A 363 -5.44 -35.97 28.04
CA VAL A 363 -6.00 -34.62 28.18
C VAL A 363 -5.50 -33.82 26.98
N VAL A 364 -6.43 -33.41 26.11
CA VAL A 364 -6.13 -32.51 24.99
C VAL A 364 -5.79 -31.14 25.59
N GLN A 365 -4.50 -30.89 25.74
CA GLN A 365 -3.96 -29.60 26.14
C GLN A 365 -4.10 -28.67 24.92
N ARG A 366 -5.02 -27.69 24.99
CA ARG A 366 -5.15 -26.62 24.00
C ARG A 366 -3.80 -25.91 23.86
N GLN A 367 -3.11 -26.09 22.74
CA GLN A 367 -2.01 -25.22 22.34
C GLN A 367 -2.62 -23.96 21.70
N GLN A 368 -2.34 -22.79 22.27
CA GLN A 368 -2.69 -21.48 21.74
C GLN A 368 -1.45 -20.89 21.04
N SER A 369 -1.61 -20.47 19.78
CA SER A 369 -0.57 -19.93 18.88
C SER A 369 -0.55 -18.39 18.88
N GLN A 370 0.63 -17.79 18.70
CA GLN A 370 0.92 -16.35 18.75
C GLN A 370 1.03 -15.72 17.35
N PHE A 371 -0.05 -15.12 16.86
CA PHE A 371 -0.05 -14.39 15.58
C PHE A 371 0.68 -13.04 15.67
N VAL A 372 1.59 -12.74 14.73
CA VAL A 372 2.35 -11.48 14.66
C VAL A 372 2.16 -10.82 13.28
N VAL A 373 1.62 -9.60 13.29
CA VAL A 373 1.65 -8.64 12.16
C VAL A 373 2.89 -7.77 12.38
N ALA A 374 3.71 -7.45 11.36
CA ALA A 374 4.84 -6.55 11.64
C ALA A 374 4.30 -5.18 12.04
N GLY A 375 4.76 -4.70 13.20
CA GLY A 375 4.21 -3.54 13.90
C GLY A 375 3.23 -3.88 15.01
N ALA A 376 2.64 -5.09 15.07
CA ALA A 376 1.73 -5.49 16.14
C ALA A 376 2.38 -6.36 17.23
N PRO A 377 2.01 -6.21 18.52
CA PRO A 377 2.59 -6.99 19.59
C PRO A 377 2.11 -8.47 19.52
N PRO A 378 2.93 -9.43 19.96
CA PRO A 378 2.51 -10.83 20.08
C PRO A 378 1.42 -10.94 21.15
N ALA A 379 0.30 -11.58 20.81
CA ALA A 379 -0.75 -11.89 21.77
C ALA A 379 -0.25 -12.95 22.77
N SER A 380 0.35 -12.52 23.88
CA SER A 380 0.76 -13.41 24.99
C SER A 380 -0.14 -13.21 26.20
N LEU A 381 -0.89 -14.25 26.58
CA LEU A 381 -1.63 -14.32 27.84
C LEU A 381 -0.64 -14.60 28.99
N LEU A 382 -0.65 -13.74 30.03
CA LEU A 382 0.09 -13.95 31.28
C LEU A 382 -0.59 -15.05 32.11
N THR A 383 0.09 -16.17 32.32
CA THR A 383 -0.28 -17.14 33.38
C THR A 383 0.17 -16.60 34.74
N SER A 384 -0.76 -16.45 35.68
CA SER A 384 -0.58 -15.90 37.01
C SER A 384 0.55 -16.57 37.82
N PRO A 385 1.41 -15.84 38.55
CA PRO A 385 2.29 -16.43 39.54
C PRO A 385 1.61 -16.51 40.92
N THR A 386 1.73 -17.70 41.50
CA THR A 386 1.42 -18.07 42.88
C THR A 386 2.02 -17.11 43.92
N GLN A 387 1.23 -16.75 44.93
CA GLN A 387 1.59 -15.89 46.06
C GLN A 387 2.84 -16.34 46.85
N PRO A 388 3.57 -15.40 47.47
CA PRO A 388 4.19 -15.62 48.76
C PRO A 388 3.49 -14.81 49.86
N THR A 389 3.19 -15.52 50.95
CA THR A 389 2.59 -15.07 52.20
C THR A 389 3.42 -13.98 52.87
N PHE A 390 2.80 -12.85 53.22
CA PHE A 390 3.34 -11.91 54.22
C PHE A 390 2.26 -11.55 55.24
N VAL A 391 2.62 -11.77 56.51
CA VAL A 391 1.83 -11.50 57.71
C VAL A 391 2.07 -10.06 58.15
N PHE A 392 1.02 -9.27 58.36
CA PHE A 392 1.09 -8.07 59.20
C PHE A 392 -0.16 -7.94 60.09
N ALA A 393 0.11 -7.48 61.31
CA ALA A 393 -0.75 -7.54 62.49
C ALA A 393 -1.75 -6.39 62.62
N ASP A 394 -2.82 -6.68 63.37
CA ASP A 394 -3.99 -5.87 63.72
C ASP A 394 -3.72 -4.53 64.45
N ILE A 395 -4.57 -3.53 64.17
CA ILE A 395 -5.11 -2.58 65.17
C ILE A 395 -6.61 -2.33 64.87
N ALA A 396 -7.43 -2.30 65.92
CA ALA A 396 -8.88 -2.57 65.92
C ALA A 396 -9.82 -1.33 66.03
N THR A 397 -10.91 -1.33 65.21
CA THR A 397 -12.38 -1.13 65.45
C THR A 397 -12.94 0.08 66.27
N PRO A 398 -14.29 0.35 66.38
CA PRO A 398 -15.50 -0.25 65.76
C PRO A 398 -16.63 0.72 65.29
N ASP A 399 -17.52 0.26 64.40
CA ASP A 399 -19.01 0.29 64.48
C ASP A 399 -19.63 -0.10 63.11
N ALA A 400 -20.77 -0.79 62.92
CA ALA A 400 -21.56 -1.72 63.70
C ALA A 400 -22.59 -2.40 62.75
N ARG A 401 -22.70 -3.75 62.85
CA ARG A 401 -23.86 -4.66 62.59
C ARG A 401 -24.27 -5.13 61.17
N ARG A 402 -24.00 -6.44 60.97
CA ARG A 402 -24.87 -7.59 60.52
C ARG A 402 -25.45 -7.56 59.09
N SER A 403 -25.45 -8.62 58.26
CA SER A 403 -25.16 -10.07 58.40
C SER A 403 -25.01 -10.67 56.99
N VAL A 404 -24.12 -11.66 56.84
CA VAL A 404 -23.81 -12.38 55.59
C VAL A 404 -24.81 -13.53 55.34
N TRP A 405 -25.20 -13.71 54.07
CA TRP A 405 -25.39 -15.02 53.45
C TRP A 405 -24.59 -15.07 52.12
N LEU A 406 -23.71 -16.07 52.02
CA LEU A 406 -23.01 -16.64 50.85
C LEU A 406 -23.96 -16.84 49.65
N ASN A 407 -23.58 -16.94 48.37
CA ASN A 407 -22.32 -17.13 47.64
C ASN A 407 -22.61 -16.86 46.13
N GLY A 408 -21.59 -16.53 45.34
CA GLY A 408 -21.51 -16.97 43.93
C GLY A 408 -21.39 -15.87 42.88
N ASP A 409 -20.19 -15.78 42.29
CA ASP A 409 -19.94 -15.46 40.87
C ASP A 409 -20.07 -14.00 40.38
N LEU A 410 -19.29 -13.09 40.96
CA LEU A 410 -19.01 -11.77 40.37
C LEU A 410 -17.53 -11.41 40.51
N ALA A 411 -16.66 -12.19 39.86
CA ALA A 411 -15.24 -11.84 39.67
C ALA A 411 -14.68 -12.65 38.51
N ASN A 412 -15.12 -12.34 37.29
CA ASN A 412 -14.50 -12.82 36.03
C ASN A 412 -14.89 -11.95 34.81
N GLN A 413 -15.42 -10.73 35.02
CA GLN A 413 -15.89 -9.87 33.92
C GLN A 413 -15.00 -8.66 33.63
N GLU A 414 -13.91 -8.42 34.37
CA GLU A 414 -13.09 -7.21 34.19
C GLU A 414 -11.71 -7.47 33.55
N GLU A 415 -11.29 -8.73 33.33
CA GLU A 415 -9.99 -9.05 32.71
C GLU A 415 -10.08 -9.42 31.21
N ASP A 416 -11.28 -9.64 30.64
CA ASP A 416 -11.47 -10.04 29.23
C ASP A 416 -11.55 -8.83 28.26
N ASP A 417 -11.72 -7.61 28.79
CA ASP A 417 -11.83 -6.35 28.02
C ASP A 417 -10.46 -5.76 27.60
N MET A 418 -9.34 -6.40 27.95
CA MET A 418 -7.98 -5.90 27.71
C MET A 418 -7.23 -6.69 26.61
N LEU A 419 -7.93 -7.52 25.83
CA LEU A 419 -7.34 -8.26 24.72
C LEU A 419 -7.59 -7.54 23.38
N PRO A 420 -6.58 -7.48 22.50
CA PRO A 420 -6.70 -6.78 21.23
C PRO A 420 -7.81 -7.35 20.35
N GLN A 421 -8.80 -6.52 20.01
CA GLN A 421 -9.97 -6.92 19.24
C GLN A 421 -9.77 -6.60 17.75
N LEU A 422 -9.32 -7.60 16.99
CA LEU A 422 -9.17 -7.51 15.53
C LEU A 422 -10.52 -7.40 14.80
N PHE A 423 -11.57 -8.02 15.35
CA PHE A 423 -12.90 -8.04 14.75
C PHE A 423 -13.96 -7.51 15.72
N PRO A 424 -15.01 -6.82 15.22
CA PRO A 424 -16.14 -6.39 16.05
C PRO A 424 -16.85 -7.53 16.78
N ASN A 425 -16.89 -8.73 16.19
CA ASN A 425 -17.49 -9.95 16.74
C ASN A 425 -17.17 -11.16 15.84
N ASN A 426 -17.68 -12.34 16.22
CA ASN A 426 -17.44 -13.61 15.52
C ASN A 426 -18.10 -13.75 14.14
N SER A 427 -18.83 -12.74 13.65
CA SER A 427 -19.41 -12.76 12.29
C SER A 427 -18.43 -12.33 11.20
N TRP A 428 -17.18 -11.99 11.54
CA TRP A 428 -16.20 -11.49 10.59
C TRP A 428 -15.17 -12.55 10.18
N ILE A 429 -14.81 -12.52 8.90
CA ILE A 429 -13.62 -13.16 8.36
C ILE A 429 -12.70 -12.12 7.73
N ALA A 430 -11.41 -12.40 7.67
CA ALA A 430 -10.42 -11.58 6.98
C ALA A 430 -9.87 -12.29 5.74
N ILE A 431 -9.72 -11.54 4.66
CA ILE A 431 -9.03 -11.95 3.44
C ILE A 431 -7.81 -11.06 3.28
N VAL A 432 -6.62 -11.65 3.41
CA VAL A 432 -5.33 -10.96 3.36
C VAL A 432 -4.76 -11.05 1.95
N CYS A 433 -4.51 -9.90 1.33
CA CYS A 433 -3.95 -9.79 -0.01
C CYS A 433 -2.48 -9.37 -0.01
N GLY A 434 -1.75 -9.77 -1.05
CA GLY A 434 -0.36 -9.33 -1.27
C GLY A 434 0.70 -10.06 -0.43
N VAL A 435 0.34 -11.15 0.26
CA VAL A 435 1.27 -12.01 1.00
C VAL A 435 1.44 -13.37 0.29
N SER A 436 2.58 -14.03 0.50
CA SER A 436 2.83 -15.36 -0.07
C SER A 436 2.00 -16.44 0.67
N LYS A 437 1.61 -17.54 0.01
CA LYS A 437 0.91 -18.64 0.71
C LYS A 437 1.78 -19.28 1.79
N THR A 438 3.10 -19.33 1.56
CA THR A 438 4.10 -19.80 2.52
C THR A 438 4.22 -18.91 3.76
N TRP A 439 3.71 -17.67 3.73
CA TRP A 439 3.63 -16.81 4.91
C TRP A 439 2.73 -17.42 5.99
N ALA A 440 1.63 -18.08 5.58
CA ALA A 440 0.75 -18.79 6.50
C ALA A 440 1.41 -20.03 7.13
N GLU A 441 2.55 -20.49 6.60
CA GLU A 441 3.20 -21.75 6.93
C GLU A 441 4.61 -21.57 7.54
N ALA A 442 5.16 -20.34 7.50
CA ALA A 442 6.57 -20.06 7.78
C ALA A 442 7.00 -20.35 9.23
N ASP A 443 6.07 -20.32 10.18
CA ASP A 443 6.38 -20.45 11.62
C ASP A 443 5.76 -21.71 12.28
N GLY A 444 5.14 -22.61 11.51
CA GLY A 444 4.43 -23.77 12.06
C GLY A 444 3.17 -23.42 12.87
N GLU A 445 2.81 -22.13 12.92
CA GLU A 445 1.55 -21.64 13.47
C GLU A 445 0.50 -21.53 12.37
N GLN A 446 -0.66 -22.18 12.56
CA GLN A 446 -1.78 -22.05 11.65
C GLN A 446 -2.38 -20.65 11.77
N LEU A 447 -2.72 -20.05 10.62
CA LEU A 447 -3.51 -18.81 10.59
C LEU A 447 -4.77 -18.97 11.46
N PRO A 448 -5.22 -17.91 12.15
CA PRO A 448 -6.48 -17.98 12.89
C PRO A 448 -7.60 -18.42 11.94
N HIS A 449 -8.52 -19.25 12.45
CA HIS A 449 -9.56 -19.93 11.64
C HIS A 449 -10.43 -19.03 10.75
N ASN A 450 -10.48 -17.72 11.02
CA ASN A 450 -11.24 -16.73 10.26
C ASN A 450 -10.37 -15.91 9.29
N PHE A 451 -9.10 -16.26 9.09
CA PHE A 451 -8.18 -15.59 8.18
C PHE A 451 -7.88 -16.45 6.96
N PHE A 452 -7.99 -15.84 5.78
CA PHE A 452 -7.74 -16.46 4.49
C PHE A 452 -6.73 -15.63 3.72
N VAL A 453 -5.84 -16.29 2.98
CA VAL A 453 -4.82 -15.61 2.16
C VAL A 453 -5.24 -15.68 0.70
N ALA A 454 -5.44 -14.51 0.09
CA ALA A 454 -5.70 -14.44 -1.33
C ALA A 454 -4.41 -14.74 -2.13
N PRO A 455 -4.50 -15.48 -3.25
CA PRO A 455 -3.36 -15.69 -4.12
C PRO A 455 -2.87 -14.35 -4.68
N LYS A 456 -1.58 -14.25 -5.02
CA LYS A 456 -0.98 -13.03 -5.58
C LYS A 456 -1.74 -12.52 -6.82
N GLU A 457 -2.22 -13.47 -7.62
CA GLU A 457 -2.87 -13.20 -8.91
C GLU A 457 -4.39 -13.02 -8.77
N ILE A 458 -4.90 -12.85 -7.54
CA ILE A 458 -6.30 -12.55 -7.32
C ILE A 458 -6.67 -11.23 -7.99
N TYR A 459 -7.81 -11.23 -8.69
CA TYR A 459 -8.31 -10.00 -9.29
C TYR A 459 -8.94 -9.12 -8.20
N MET A 460 -8.18 -8.13 -7.71
CA MET A 460 -8.56 -7.27 -6.58
C MET A 460 -9.96 -6.63 -6.71
N PRO A 461 -10.41 -6.12 -7.88
CA PRO A 461 -11.74 -5.55 -8.00
C PRO A 461 -12.87 -6.49 -7.57
N ASP A 462 -12.73 -7.80 -7.83
CA ASP A 462 -13.71 -8.82 -7.45
C ASP A 462 -13.79 -8.99 -5.94
N VAL A 463 -12.63 -9.04 -5.28
CA VAL A 463 -12.57 -9.17 -3.82
C VAL A 463 -13.08 -7.91 -3.13
N THR A 464 -12.73 -6.73 -3.67
CA THR A 464 -13.27 -5.45 -3.19
C THR A 464 -14.79 -5.38 -3.37
N ALA A 465 -15.33 -5.92 -4.46
CA ALA A 465 -16.78 -5.97 -4.71
C ALA A 465 -17.52 -6.85 -3.69
N VAL A 466 -16.95 -7.97 -3.26
CA VAL A 466 -17.59 -8.84 -2.27
C VAL A 466 -17.33 -8.42 -0.82
N ALA A 467 -16.25 -7.71 -0.53
CA ALA A 467 -15.88 -7.26 0.81
C ALA A 467 -16.92 -6.31 1.45
N ASP A 468 -17.05 -6.35 2.77
CA ASP A 468 -17.90 -5.44 3.55
C ASP A 468 -17.13 -4.24 4.08
N VAL A 469 -15.84 -4.38 4.33
CA VAL A 469 -14.89 -3.31 4.69
C VAL A 469 -13.52 -3.66 4.11
N LEU A 470 -12.77 -2.65 3.66
CA LEU A 470 -11.37 -2.76 3.30
C LEU A 470 -10.50 -2.05 4.35
N LEU A 471 -9.45 -2.71 4.82
CA LEU A 471 -8.37 -2.15 5.66
C LEU A 471 -7.08 -2.04 4.86
N GLY A 472 -6.46 -0.86 4.83
CA GLY A 472 -5.23 -0.65 4.06
C GLY A 472 -4.63 0.75 4.16
N LYS A 473 -3.83 1.12 3.17
CA LYS A 473 -3.29 2.47 2.99
C LYS A 473 -4.03 3.19 1.86
N LEU A 474 -4.15 4.52 1.96
CA LEU A 474 -4.78 5.30 0.89
C LEU A 474 -3.87 5.36 -0.33
N GLY A 475 -4.29 4.78 -1.44
CA GLY A 475 -3.67 4.96 -2.76
C GLY A 475 -4.76 5.00 -3.82
N TYR A 476 -4.56 5.79 -4.88
CA TYR A 476 -5.59 6.07 -5.87
C TYR A 476 -6.31 4.82 -6.37
N GLY A 477 -5.58 3.78 -6.77
CA GLY A 477 -6.17 2.54 -7.29
C GLY A 477 -7.09 1.81 -6.30
N THR A 478 -6.70 1.70 -5.03
CA THR A 478 -7.55 1.05 -4.01
C THR A 478 -8.73 1.94 -3.62
N VAL A 479 -8.51 3.26 -3.51
CA VAL A 479 -9.58 4.21 -3.19
C VAL A 479 -10.62 4.26 -4.31
N SER A 480 -10.20 4.27 -5.58
CA SER A 480 -11.13 4.28 -6.72
C SER A 480 -11.96 2.99 -6.80
N GLU A 481 -11.35 1.83 -6.53
CA GLU A 481 -12.06 0.55 -6.42
C GLU A 481 -13.08 0.56 -5.26
N CYS A 482 -12.71 1.09 -4.09
CA CYS A 482 -13.62 1.20 -2.96
C CYS A 482 -14.80 2.15 -3.23
N VAL A 483 -14.53 3.31 -3.84
CA VAL A 483 -15.57 4.28 -4.22
C VAL A 483 -16.55 3.64 -5.22
N ASP A 484 -16.04 2.96 -6.25
CA ASP A 484 -16.90 2.32 -7.25
C ASP A 484 -17.72 1.15 -6.69
N ALA A 485 -17.06 0.27 -5.94
CA ALA A 485 -17.70 -0.89 -5.30
C ALA A 485 -18.54 -0.53 -4.06
N CYS A 486 -18.56 0.75 -3.66
CA CYS A 486 -19.16 1.25 -2.43
C CYS A 486 -18.68 0.51 -1.17
N THR A 487 -17.43 0.06 -1.17
CA THR A 487 -16.79 -0.63 -0.04
C THR A 487 -16.21 0.40 0.92
N PRO A 488 -16.66 0.45 2.19
CA PRO A 488 -16.05 1.29 3.21
C PRO A 488 -14.57 1.02 3.40
N PHE A 489 -13.79 2.08 3.58
CA PHE A 489 -12.33 2.00 3.70
C PHE A 489 -11.89 2.44 5.11
N VAL A 490 -11.31 1.52 5.87
CA VAL A 490 -10.52 1.81 7.07
C VAL A 490 -9.06 2.01 6.65
N TYR A 491 -8.48 3.18 6.87
CA TYR A 491 -7.13 3.48 6.41
C TYR A 491 -6.17 3.82 7.54
N VAL A 492 -4.93 3.35 7.42
CA VAL A 492 -3.81 3.76 8.29
C VAL A 492 -3.15 5.00 7.67
N PRO A 493 -3.05 6.14 8.38
CA PRO A 493 -2.59 7.39 7.79
C PRO A 493 -1.08 7.39 7.50
N ARG A 494 -0.72 8.03 6.39
CA ARG A 494 0.64 8.32 5.93
C ARG A 494 0.81 9.84 5.86
N PRO A 495 1.06 10.50 7.01
CA PRO A 495 1.04 11.95 7.14
C PRO A 495 2.05 12.65 6.23
N LEU A 496 3.10 11.96 5.78
CA LEU A 496 4.11 12.50 4.86
C LEU A 496 3.77 12.36 3.37
N PHE A 497 2.63 11.79 3.04
CA PHE A 497 2.20 11.57 1.67
C PHE A 497 1.02 12.49 1.33
N ILE A 498 1.33 13.67 0.78
CA ILE A 498 0.35 14.75 0.53
C ILE A 498 -0.85 14.37 -0.34
N GLU A 499 -0.72 13.33 -1.18
CA GLU A 499 -1.84 12.77 -1.96
C GLU A 499 -3.00 12.34 -1.05
N GLU A 500 -2.72 11.85 0.16
CA GLU A 500 -3.76 11.33 1.07
C GLU A 500 -4.82 12.37 1.40
N PHE A 501 -4.46 13.65 1.46
CA PHE A 501 -5.43 14.72 1.72
C PHE A 501 -6.47 14.82 0.59
N GLY A 502 -6.05 14.64 -0.67
CA GLY A 502 -6.94 14.58 -1.82
C GLY A 502 -7.82 13.33 -1.81
N LEU A 503 -7.25 12.17 -1.47
CA LEU A 503 -7.99 10.91 -1.39
C LEU A 503 -8.99 10.88 -0.22
N ARG A 504 -8.66 11.49 0.93
CA ARG A 504 -9.57 11.68 2.07
C ARG A 504 -10.76 12.55 1.66
N LEU A 505 -10.52 13.63 0.91
CA LEU A 505 -11.59 14.47 0.39
C LEU A 505 -12.50 13.67 -0.57
N LEU A 506 -11.93 12.84 -1.44
CA LEU A 506 -12.70 11.95 -2.32
C LEU A 506 -13.56 10.97 -1.52
N LEU A 507 -12.99 10.30 -0.51
CA LEU A 507 -13.73 9.38 0.35
C LEU A 507 -14.82 10.10 1.14
N GLN A 508 -14.62 11.36 1.54
CA GLN A 508 -15.64 12.16 2.21
C GLN A 508 -16.81 12.52 1.27
N GLN A 509 -16.54 12.74 -0.01
CA GLN A 509 -17.52 13.20 -1.00
C GLN A 509 -18.27 12.05 -1.69
N GLU A 510 -17.55 10.98 -2.04
CA GLU A 510 -18.05 9.92 -2.93
C GLU A 510 -17.97 8.52 -2.31
N GLY A 511 -17.40 8.37 -1.10
CA GLY A 511 -17.20 7.07 -0.47
C GLY A 511 -17.43 7.07 1.04
N VAL A 512 -16.73 6.17 1.74
CA VAL A 512 -16.67 6.12 3.20
C VAL A 512 -15.23 5.84 3.60
N GLY A 513 -14.63 6.76 4.35
CA GLY A 513 -13.30 6.61 4.95
C GLY A 513 -13.36 6.72 6.47
N VAL A 514 -12.71 5.80 7.17
CA VAL A 514 -12.48 5.85 8.62
C VAL A 514 -10.99 5.72 8.88
N GLU A 515 -10.43 6.66 9.63
CA GLU A 515 -9.01 6.66 9.98
C GLU A 515 -8.78 5.68 11.13
N LEU A 516 -7.84 4.76 10.97
CA LEU A 516 -7.33 3.89 12.03
C LEU A 516 -5.95 4.42 12.44
N SER A 517 -5.82 4.87 13.69
CA SER A 517 -4.54 5.35 14.21
C SER A 517 -3.48 4.25 14.09
N ARG A 518 -2.21 4.64 13.93
CA ARG A 518 -1.13 3.65 13.88
C ARG A 518 -1.01 2.87 15.17
N ALA A 519 -1.13 3.55 16.32
CA ALA A 519 -1.11 2.90 17.61
C ALA A 519 -2.19 1.81 17.71
N SER A 520 -3.41 2.09 17.22
CA SER A 520 -4.50 1.10 17.18
C SER A 520 -4.27 0.00 16.15
N TYR A 521 -3.69 0.33 15.00
CA TYR A 521 -3.31 -0.66 13.98
C TYR A 521 -2.28 -1.64 14.53
N GLU A 522 -1.22 -1.10 15.15
CA GLU A 522 -0.16 -1.85 15.80
C GLU A 522 -0.72 -2.64 16.99
N SER A 523 -1.49 -2.03 17.89
CA SER A 523 -2.04 -2.77 19.04
C SER A 523 -3.11 -3.81 18.69
N GLY A 524 -3.58 -3.91 17.45
CA GLY A 524 -4.65 -4.83 17.05
C GLY A 524 -6.06 -4.37 17.44
N GLU A 525 -6.23 -3.10 17.80
CA GLU A 525 -7.51 -2.48 18.17
C GLU A 525 -8.28 -2.00 16.94
N TRP A 526 -8.69 -2.94 16.08
CA TRP A 526 -9.29 -2.63 14.77
C TRP A 526 -10.82 -2.62 14.80
N ALA A 527 -11.41 -3.37 15.74
CA ALA A 527 -12.85 -3.63 15.83
C ALA A 527 -13.70 -2.36 15.74
N SER A 528 -13.36 -1.32 16.50
CA SER A 528 -14.14 -0.07 16.54
C SER A 528 -14.18 0.63 15.17
N ALA A 529 -13.03 0.76 14.51
CA ALA A 529 -12.92 1.40 13.20
C ALA A 529 -13.62 0.58 12.10
N ILE A 530 -13.52 -0.75 12.16
CA ILE A 530 -14.19 -1.66 11.24
C ILE A 530 -15.72 -1.53 11.38
N GLU A 531 -16.23 -1.58 12.61
CA GLU A 531 -17.66 -1.45 12.87
C GLU A 531 -18.18 -0.07 12.43
N GLU A 532 -17.45 1.00 12.73
CA GLU A 532 -17.81 2.35 12.30
C GLU A 532 -17.89 2.45 10.76
N ALA A 533 -16.87 1.96 10.05
CA ALA A 533 -16.83 1.99 8.60
C ALA A 533 -17.97 1.18 7.99
N TRP A 534 -18.21 -0.02 8.52
CA TRP A 534 -19.31 -0.87 8.09
C TRP A 534 -20.67 -0.19 8.29
N GLN A 535 -20.93 0.37 9.47
CA GLN A 535 -22.19 1.05 9.75
C GLN A 535 -22.44 2.25 8.83
N LYS A 536 -21.40 3.03 8.53
CA LYS A 536 -21.51 4.18 7.63
C LYS A 536 -21.81 3.80 6.18
N GLY A 537 -21.26 2.71 5.66
CA GLY A 537 -21.41 2.37 4.23
C GLY A 537 -22.27 1.16 3.89
N ARG A 538 -22.72 0.36 4.87
CA ARG A 538 -23.51 -0.87 4.64
C ARG A 538 -24.73 -0.68 3.74
N ALA A 539 -25.43 0.45 3.86
CA ALA A 539 -26.63 0.73 3.07
C ALA A 539 -26.28 0.89 1.59
N ARG A 540 -25.33 1.79 1.28
CA ARG A 540 -24.87 2.01 -0.09
C ARG A 540 -24.19 0.78 -0.68
N LYS A 541 -23.47 0.01 0.13
CA LYS A 541 -22.88 -1.27 -0.29
C LYS A 541 -23.95 -2.29 -0.70
N ALA A 542 -25.04 -2.40 0.06
CA ALA A 542 -26.16 -3.28 -0.27
C ALA A 542 -26.83 -2.87 -1.59
N GLU A 543 -27.10 -1.58 -1.77
CA GLU A 543 -27.63 -1.05 -3.03
C GLU A 543 -26.71 -1.36 -4.22
N LYS A 544 -25.39 -1.16 -4.06
CA LYS A 544 -24.41 -1.47 -5.12
C LYS A 544 -24.37 -2.97 -5.45
N ARG A 545 -24.57 -3.85 -4.46
CA ARG A 545 -24.65 -5.30 -4.68
C ARG A 545 -25.90 -5.69 -5.46
N GLU A 546 -27.02 -5.00 -5.24
CA GLU A 546 -28.26 -5.19 -6.00
C GLU A 546 -28.16 -4.61 -7.43
N GLU A 547 -27.49 -3.46 -7.58
CA GLU A 547 -27.23 -2.81 -8.88
C GLU A 547 -26.27 -3.63 -9.76
N GLY A 548 -25.22 -4.20 -9.15
CA GLY A 548 -24.19 -4.97 -9.83
C GLY A 548 -23.20 -4.13 -10.66
N GLU A 549 -22.53 -4.79 -11.60
CA GLU A 549 -21.65 -4.14 -12.58
C GLU A 549 -22.49 -3.67 -13.78
N THR A 550 -22.59 -2.35 -13.96
CA THR A 550 -23.46 -1.74 -14.98
C THR A 550 -22.73 -1.39 -16.27
N GLY A 551 -21.40 -1.49 -16.31
CA GLY A 551 -20.57 -1.04 -17.42
C GLY A 551 -20.35 0.47 -17.48
N LYS A 552 -20.89 1.24 -16.51
CA LYS A 552 -20.78 2.71 -16.47
C LYS A 552 -19.32 3.18 -16.55
N ARG A 553 -18.43 2.61 -15.73
CA ARG A 553 -17.00 3.00 -15.70
C ARG A 553 -16.26 2.62 -16.97
N ARG A 554 -16.62 1.50 -17.60
CA ARG A 554 -16.10 1.10 -18.90
C ARG A 554 -16.49 2.09 -19.99
N GLU A 555 -17.74 2.55 -19.98
CA GLU A 555 -18.22 3.56 -20.93
C GLU A 555 -17.57 4.92 -20.70
N GLU A 556 -17.44 5.36 -19.44
CA GLU A 556 -16.71 6.57 -19.06
C GLU A 556 -15.23 6.52 -19.54
N GLY A 557 -14.56 5.38 -19.36
CA GLY A 557 -13.20 5.16 -19.86
C GLY A 557 -13.11 5.16 -21.38
N ARG A 558 -14.11 4.60 -22.08
CA ARG A 558 -14.21 4.64 -23.55
C ARG A 558 -14.30 6.07 -24.06
N VAL A 559 -15.20 6.89 -23.49
CA VAL A 559 -15.36 8.31 -23.84
C VAL A 559 -14.08 9.11 -23.57
N MET A 560 -13.39 8.82 -22.46
CA MET A 560 -12.10 9.45 -22.15
C MET A 560 -11.04 9.09 -23.20
N ALA A 561 -10.96 7.82 -23.60
CA ALA A 561 -10.03 7.37 -24.65
C ALA A 561 -10.33 8.02 -26.02
N GLU A 562 -11.60 8.13 -26.40
CA GLU A 562 -12.01 8.85 -27.62
C GLU A 562 -11.64 10.33 -27.58
N THR A 563 -11.81 10.97 -26.44
CA THR A 563 -11.41 12.37 -26.22
C THR A 563 -9.91 12.56 -26.41
N ILE A 564 -9.08 11.62 -25.94
CA ILE A 564 -7.62 11.64 -26.15
C ILE A 564 -7.30 11.50 -27.64
N VAL A 565 -7.89 10.52 -28.32
CA VAL A 565 -7.64 10.29 -29.76
C VAL A 565 -8.03 11.52 -30.58
N GLN A 566 -9.21 12.10 -30.32
CA GLN A 566 -9.67 13.31 -30.99
C GLN A 566 -8.72 14.48 -30.74
N TRP A 567 -8.24 14.68 -29.51
CA TRP A 567 -7.31 15.75 -29.19
C TRP A 567 -5.97 15.59 -29.94
N ILE A 568 -5.46 14.37 -30.08
CA ILE A 568 -4.25 14.09 -30.88
C ILE A 568 -4.48 14.39 -32.37
N GLU A 569 -5.65 14.04 -32.91
CA GLU A 569 -6.00 14.38 -34.29
C GLU A 569 -6.11 15.89 -34.53
N GLU A 570 -6.71 16.62 -33.58
CA GLU A 570 -6.79 18.09 -33.62
C GLU A 570 -5.39 18.72 -33.57
N TRP A 571 -4.51 18.19 -32.71
CA TRP A 571 -3.11 18.61 -32.65
C TRP A 571 -2.42 18.44 -34.00
N LYS A 572 -2.51 17.25 -34.61
CA LYS A 572 -1.91 16.96 -35.93
C LYS A 572 -2.45 17.87 -37.03
N LYS A 573 -3.77 18.12 -37.06
CA LYS A 573 -4.40 19.02 -38.05
C LYS A 573 -3.88 20.44 -37.92
N ALA A 574 -3.75 20.94 -36.69
CA ALA A 574 -3.27 22.28 -36.44
C ALA A 574 -1.77 22.44 -36.78
N GLN A 575 -0.94 21.41 -36.62
CA GLN A 575 0.46 21.44 -37.09
C GLN A 575 0.61 21.54 -38.61
N VAL A 576 -0.36 21.08 -39.39
CA VAL A 576 -0.33 21.10 -40.87
C VAL A 576 -0.93 22.40 -41.43
N ALA A 577 -1.75 23.10 -40.63
CA ALA A 577 -2.42 24.33 -41.03
C ALA A 577 -1.56 25.60 -40.90
N GLU A 578 -0.44 25.52 -40.17
CA GLU A 578 0.61 26.54 -40.05
C GLU A 578 1.79 26.25 -41.00
#